data_AF-A0A0Q4BM29-F1
#
_entry.id   AF-A0A0Q4BM29-F1
#
_cell.length_a   1.000
_cell.length_b   1.000
_cell.length_c   1.000
_cell.angle_alpha   90.00
_cell.angle_beta   90.00
_cell.angle_gamma   90.00
#
_symmetry.space_group_name_H-M   'P 1'
#
loop_
_entity.id
_entity.type
_entity.pdbx_description
1 polymer ?
#
loop_
_entity_poly.entity_id
_entity_poly.type
_entity_poly.pdbx_seq_one_letter_code
_entity_poly.pdbx_strand_id
1 'polypeptide(L)'
;MPKIKLEAAVLPMLTCPPDKANEKYFDTAITGFMVEMRPNGTGTYALRYKNAYGKQRQYKIAHVGDLSFAEAKKEAIRVKSRVVVGKDPSEMRQENRRIPTVAELSERYLEYARSYKRSHSIDERYLRLHVIPKWGKRHLNELGSGPINRIPSSAGI
;
A
#
# COMPACT_ATOMS: atom_id res chain seq x y z
N MET A 1 5.46 -17.63 21.21
CA MET A 1 5.30 -16.20 20.88
C MET A 1 4.93 -15.47 22.16
N PRO A 2 5.78 -14.57 22.67
CA PRO A 2 5.51 -13.86 23.92
C PRO A 2 4.29 -12.93 23.75
N LYS A 3 3.36 -13.03 24.70
CA LYS A 3 2.25 -12.07 24.86
C LYS A 3 2.67 -11.10 25.96
N ILE A 4 2.73 -9.83 25.64
CA ILE A 4 3.14 -8.77 26.56
C ILE A 4 2.10 -7.65 26.44
N LYS A 5 1.81 -6.96 27.53
CA LYS A 5 1.04 -5.73 27.46
C LYS A 5 1.88 -4.69 26.73
N LEU A 6 1.56 -4.41 25.46
CA LEU A 6 2.33 -3.45 24.68
C LEU A 6 1.98 -2.04 25.15
N GLU A 7 2.98 -1.35 25.66
CA GLU A 7 2.91 0.05 26.08
C GLU A 7 4.14 0.79 25.53
N ALA A 8 4.02 2.11 25.38
CA ALA A 8 5.09 2.93 24.81
C ALA A 8 6.43 2.76 25.57
N ALA A 9 6.36 2.59 26.89
CA ALA A 9 7.53 2.37 27.75
C ALA A 9 8.24 1.03 27.49
N VAL A 10 7.53 0.02 27.02
CA VAL A 10 8.07 -1.34 26.82
C VAL A 10 8.72 -1.47 25.43
N LEU A 11 8.34 -0.65 24.46
CA LEU A 11 8.88 -0.66 23.09
C LEU A 11 10.41 -0.64 23.00
N PRO A 12 11.15 0.24 23.69
CA PRO A 12 12.61 0.27 23.60
C PRO A 12 13.28 -0.97 24.20
N MET A 13 12.58 -1.74 25.02
CA MET A 13 13.07 -2.98 25.61
C MET A 13 12.86 -4.20 24.69
N LEU A 14 12.07 -4.06 23.63
CA LEU A 14 11.79 -5.14 22.69
C LEU A 14 13.02 -5.33 21.79
N THR A 15 13.61 -6.52 21.85
CA THR A 15 14.79 -6.86 21.05
C THR A 15 14.56 -8.17 20.31
N CYS A 16 15.22 -8.34 19.17
CA CYS A 16 15.26 -9.65 18.51
C CYS A 16 16.56 -10.34 18.92
N PRO A 17 16.52 -11.59 19.42
CA PRO A 17 17.72 -12.39 19.58
C PRO A 17 18.47 -12.49 18.24
N PRO A 18 19.82 -12.42 18.24
CA PRO A 18 20.60 -12.45 16.99
C PRO A 18 20.44 -13.77 16.21
N ASP A 19 20.01 -14.84 16.89
CA ASP A 19 19.79 -16.17 16.31
C ASP A 19 18.44 -16.32 15.58
N LYS A 20 17.59 -15.29 15.59
CA LYS A 20 16.26 -15.31 14.94
C LYS A 20 16.15 -14.24 13.87
N ALA A 21 15.46 -14.54 12.78
CA ALA A 21 15.19 -13.56 11.71
C ALA A 21 14.25 -12.41 12.16
N ASN A 22 13.32 -12.70 13.07
CA ASN A 22 12.43 -11.74 13.71
C ASN A 22 11.85 -12.30 15.02
N GLU A 23 11.50 -11.41 15.95
CA GLU A 23 10.74 -11.74 17.15
C GLU A 23 9.43 -10.95 17.15
N LYS A 24 8.33 -11.62 17.54
CA LYS A 24 6.97 -11.09 17.42
C LYS A 24 6.34 -10.99 18.80
N TYR A 25 6.08 -9.76 19.23
CA TYR A 25 5.47 -9.43 20.50
C TYR A 25 4.00 -9.09 20.29
N PHE A 26 3.10 -9.86 20.89
CA PHE A 26 1.66 -9.63 20.78
C PHE A 26 1.15 -8.81 21.96
N ASP A 27 0.33 -7.81 21.65
CA ASP A 27 -0.40 -7.05 22.65
C ASP A 27 -1.45 -7.92 23.33
N THR A 28 -1.60 -7.76 24.65
CA THR A 28 -2.66 -8.41 25.41
C THR A 28 -3.96 -7.62 25.37
N ALA A 29 -3.92 -6.29 25.18
CA ALA A 29 -5.12 -5.46 25.20
C ALA A 29 -5.87 -5.51 23.86
N ILE A 30 -5.16 -5.49 22.73
CA ILE A 30 -5.74 -5.55 21.39
C ILE A 30 -5.34 -6.88 20.74
N THR A 31 -6.29 -7.81 20.68
CA THR A 31 -6.07 -9.10 20.02
C THR A 31 -5.56 -8.92 18.60
N GLY A 32 -4.41 -9.51 18.31
CA GLY A 32 -3.78 -9.49 16.99
C GLY A 32 -2.85 -8.31 16.75
N PHE A 33 -2.89 -7.25 17.57
CA PHE A 33 -1.92 -6.17 17.47
C PHE A 33 -0.56 -6.67 17.95
N MET A 34 0.49 -6.34 17.21
CA MET A 34 1.83 -6.85 17.49
C MET A 34 2.92 -5.88 17.01
N VAL A 35 4.08 -6.00 17.64
CA VAL A 35 5.33 -5.41 17.18
C VAL A 35 6.24 -6.54 16.72
N GLU A 36 6.72 -6.43 15.48
CA GLU A 36 7.73 -7.32 14.92
C GLU A 36 9.08 -6.61 14.97
N MET A 37 10.02 -7.14 15.77
CA MET A 37 11.39 -6.64 15.87
C MET A 37 12.31 -7.52 15.02
N ARG A 38 13.24 -6.89 14.32
CA ARG A 38 14.30 -7.55 13.54
C ARG A 38 15.65 -7.44 14.26
N PRO A 39 16.63 -8.32 13.96
CA PRO A 39 17.97 -8.27 14.56
C PRO A 39 18.70 -6.93 14.40
N ASN A 40 18.43 -6.22 13.31
CA ASN A 40 18.98 -4.90 13.03
C ASN A 40 18.37 -3.77 13.89
N GLY A 41 17.53 -4.09 14.88
CA GLY A 41 16.86 -3.11 15.73
C GLY A 41 15.63 -2.45 15.09
N THR A 42 15.32 -2.74 13.82
CA THR A 42 14.13 -2.16 13.17
C THR A 42 12.85 -2.86 13.65
N GLY A 43 11.88 -2.06 14.09
CA GLY A 43 10.57 -2.51 14.53
C GLY A 43 9.48 -2.22 13.49
N THR A 44 8.43 -3.03 13.48
CA THR A 44 7.23 -2.81 12.66
C THR A 44 5.97 -3.07 13.47
N TYR A 45 5.06 -2.10 13.48
CA TYR A 45 3.69 -2.29 13.98
C TYR A 45 2.87 -3.08 12.95
N ALA A 46 2.20 -4.13 13.40
CA ALA A 46 1.34 -4.93 12.55
C ALA A 46 0.08 -5.41 13.29
N LEU A 47 -0.97 -5.72 12.51
CA LEU A 47 -2.17 -6.36 13.00
C LEU A 47 -2.34 -7.72 12.30
N ARG A 48 -2.39 -8.79 13.09
CA ARG A 48 -2.77 -10.13 12.64
C ARG A 48 -4.27 -10.34 12.83
N TYR A 49 -4.95 -10.80 11.78
CA TYR A 49 -6.38 -11.04 11.79
C TYR A 49 -6.73 -12.20 10.87
N LYS A 50 -7.99 -12.67 10.94
CA LYS A 50 -8.57 -13.56 9.96
C LYS A 50 -9.50 -12.75 9.07
N ASN A 51 -9.43 -12.93 7.76
CA ASN A 51 -10.36 -12.29 6.84
C ASN A 51 -11.73 -12.98 6.83
N ALA A 52 -12.67 -12.47 6.04
CA ALA A 52 -14.02 -13.02 5.90
C ALA A 52 -14.03 -14.52 5.52
N TYR A 53 -13.01 -14.97 4.79
CA TYR A 53 -12.82 -16.36 4.37
C TYR A 53 -12.08 -17.23 5.40
N GLY A 54 -11.87 -16.73 6.63
CA GLY A 54 -11.17 -17.44 7.70
C GLY A 54 -9.65 -17.54 7.55
N LYS A 55 -9.07 -16.96 6.49
CA LYS A 55 -7.62 -17.01 6.21
C LYS A 55 -6.87 -16.02 7.09
N GLN A 56 -5.80 -16.49 7.72
CA GLN A 56 -4.94 -15.64 8.54
C GLN A 56 -4.11 -14.69 7.67
N ARG A 57 -4.16 -13.40 8.00
CA ARG A 57 -3.43 -12.31 7.34
C ARG A 57 -2.70 -11.45 8.37
N GLN A 58 -1.64 -10.79 7.91
CA GLN A 58 -0.88 -9.80 8.68
C GLN A 58 -0.89 -8.48 7.92
N TYR A 59 -1.45 -7.44 8.52
CA TYR A 59 -1.48 -6.08 7.99
C TYR A 59 -0.36 -5.27 8.63
N LYS A 60 0.63 -4.88 7.84
CA LYS A 60 1.65 -3.91 8.26
C LYS A 60 1.00 -2.53 8.41
N ILE A 61 1.16 -1.92 9.59
CA ILE A 61 0.67 -0.57 9.94
C ILE A 61 1.75 0.45 9.58
N ALA A 62 2.89 0.44 10.29
CA ALA A 62 4.00 1.39 10.10
C ALA A 62 5.31 0.83 10.70
N HIS A 63 6.45 1.45 10.40
CA HIS A 63 7.67 1.18 11.17
C HIS A 63 7.60 1.82 12.55
N VAL A 64 8.30 1.22 13.51
CA VAL A 64 8.54 1.85 14.82
C VAL A 64 9.42 3.07 14.58
N GLY A 65 8.92 4.25 14.94
CA GLY A 65 9.55 5.55 14.65
C GLY A 65 8.75 6.42 13.67
N ASP A 66 8.05 5.81 12.70
CA ASP A 66 7.20 6.54 11.74
C ASP A 66 5.91 7.05 12.39
N LEU A 67 5.39 6.30 13.37
CA LEU A 67 4.20 6.62 14.15
C LEU A 67 4.48 6.48 15.64
N SER A 68 3.84 7.32 16.44
CA SER A 68 3.78 7.12 17.87
C SER A 68 3.04 5.81 18.19
N PHE A 69 3.32 5.24 19.37
CA PHE A 69 2.62 4.03 19.81
C PHE A 69 1.10 4.22 19.88
N ALA A 70 0.65 5.39 20.34
CA ALA A 70 -0.77 5.71 20.45
C ALA A 70 -1.45 5.76 19.07
N GLU A 71 -0.79 6.35 18.07
CA GLU A 71 -1.29 6.37 16.69
C GLU A 71 -1.32 4.96 16.10
N ALA A 72 -0.25 4.18 16.26
CA ALA A 72 -0.21 2.80 15.80
C ALA A 72 -1.34 1.96 16.44
N LYS A 73 -1.64 2.19 17.73
CA LYS A 73 -2.74 1.56 18.46
C LYS A 73 -4.10 1.96 17.89
N LYS A 74 -4.30 3.25 17.61
CA LYS A 74 -5.53 3.79 16.99
C LYS A 74 -5.74 3.20 15.60
N GLU A 75 -4.68 3.10 14.80
CA GLU A 75 -4.72 2.46 13.48
C GLU A 75 -5.03 0.96 13.58
N ALA A 76 -4.45 0.25 14.54
CA ALA A 76 -4.74 -1.17 14.76
C ALA A 76 -6.23 -1.40 15.06
N ILE A 77 -6.84 -0.56 15.91
CA ILE A 77 -8.28 -0.61 16.21
C ILE A 77 -9.10 -0.33 14.95
N ARG A 78 -8.73 0.71 14.16
CA ARG A 78 -9.42 1.05 12.91
C ARG A 78 -9.36 -0.08 11.89
N VAL A 79 -8.20 -0.69 11.71
CA VAL A 79 -8.03 -1.83 10.78
C VAL A 79 -8.84 -3.02 11.29
N LYS A 80 -8.80 -3.31 12.59
CA LYS A 80 -9.58 -4.40 13.20
C LYS A 80 -11.09 -4.19 13.03
N SER A 81 -11.61 -2.98 13.24
CA SER A 81 -13.04 -2.70 13.06
C SER A 81 -13.48 -2.92 11.61
N ARG A 82 -12.65 -2.54 10.63
CA ARG A 82 -12.94 -2.80 9.21
C ARG A 82 -13.05 -4.29 8.88
N VAL A 83 -12.12 -5.08 9.42
CA VAL A 83 -12.15 -6.55 9.29
C VAL A 83 -13.42 -7.14 9.89
N VAL A 84 -13.83 -6.66 11.07
CA VAL A 84 -15.07 -7.12 11.74
C VAL A 84 -16.31 -6.82 10.90
N VAL A 85 -16.34 -5.67 10.20
CA VAL A 85 -17.43 -5.29 9.28
C VAL A 85 -17.28 -5.98 7.91
N GLY A 86 -16.38 -6.97 7.77
CA GLY A 86 -16.22 -7.76 6.56
C GLY A 86 -15.43 -7.09 5.42
N LYS A 87 -14.82 -5.92 5.68
CA LYS A 87 -13.97 -5.22 4.69
C LYS A 87 -12.51 -5.61 4.93
N ASP A 88 -11.93 -6.42 4.04
CA ASP A 88 -10.52 -6.84 4.13
C ASP A 88 -9.58 -5.67 3.71
N PRO A 89 -8.77 -5.13 4.64
CA PRO A 89 -7.86 -4.02 4.34
C PRO A 89 -6.70 -4.40 3.41
N SER A 90 -6.41 -5.70 3.27
CA SER A 90 -5.42 -6.20 2.32
C SER A 90 -5.97 -6.27 0.89
N GLU A 91 -7.27 -6.54 0.73
CA GLU A 91 -7.93 -6.54 -0.58
C GLU A 91 -7.97 -5.14 -1.17
N MET A 92 -8.30 -4.10 -0.40
CA MET A 92 -8.22 -2.72 -0.90
C MET A 92 -6.81 -2.30 -1.33
N ARG A 93 -5.76 -2.71 -0.60
CA ARG A 93 -4.37 -2.45 -1.02
C ARG A 93 -4.04 -3.21 -2.30
N GLN A 94 -4.58 -4.42 -2.46
CA GLN A 94 -4.38 -5.23 -3.65
C GLN A 94 -5.15 -4.68 -4.85
N GLU A 95 -6.38 -4.22 -4.66
CA GLU A 95 -7.18 -3.53 -5.67
C GLU A 95 -6.44 -2.30 -6.17
N ASN A 96 -5.95 -1.45 -5.27
CA ASN A 96 -5.17 -0.27 -5.67
C ASN A 96 -3.91 -0.64 -6.47
N ARG A 97 -3.24 -1.75 -6.13
CA ARG A 97 -2.08 -2.26 -6.89
C ARG A 97 -2.46 -2.91 -8.23
N ARG A 98 -3.68 -3.44 -8.36
CA ARG A 98 -4.18 -4.05 -9.61
C ARG A 98 -4.60 -3.01 -10.63
N ILE A 99 -4.83 -1.77 -10.21
CA ILE A 99 -5.15 -0.68 -11.10
C ILE A 99 -3.89 -0.41 -11.93
N PRO A 100 -3.93 -0.56 -13.26
CA PRO A 100 -2.75 -0.36 -14.07
C PRO A 100 -2.31 1.10 -14.01
N THR A 101 -1.03 1.33 -14.29
CA THR A 101 -0.52 2.69 -14.52
C THR A 101 -0.92 3.17 -15.91
N VAL A 102 -0.81 4.48 -16.14
CA VAL A 102 -1.02 5.05 -17.49
C VAL A 102 -0.04 4.46 -18.50
N ALA A 103 1.20 4.21 -18.10
CA ALA A 103 2.18 3.58 -18.99
C ALA A 103 1.77 2.15 -19.38
N GLU A 104 1.37 1.33 -18.40
CA GLU A 104 0.90 -0.04 -18.65
C GLU A 104 -0.37 -0.07 -19.51
N LEU A 105 -1.30 0.86 -19.30
CA LEU A 105 -2.48 0.97 -20.16
C LEU A 105 -2.10 1.42 -21.57
N SER A 106 -1.17 2.36 -21.70
CA SER A 106 -0.70 2.87 -23.00
C SER A 106 -0.08 1.76 -23.85
N GLU A 107 0.70 0.87 -23.22
CA GLU A 107 1.30 -0.29 -23.88
C GLU A 107 0.23 -1.26 -24.40
N ARG A 108 -0.73 -1.64 -23.54
CA ARG A 108 -1.88 -2.50 -23.95
C ARG A 108 -2.71 -1.87 -25.07
N TYR A 109 -2.93 -0.55 -24.99
CA TYR A 109 -3.64 0.18 -26.03
C TYR A 109 -2.87 0.15 -27.36
N LEU A 110 -1.55 0.31 -27.33
CA LEU A 110 -0.73 0.28 -28.55
C LEU A 110 -0.66 -1.10 -29.20
N GLU A 111 -0.66 -2.18 -28.41
CA GLU A 111 -0.77 -3.54 -28.92
C GLU A 111 -2.08 -3.74 -29.71
N TYR A 112 -3.19 -3.24 -29.17
CA TYR A 112 -4.46 -3.20 -29.89
C TYR A 112 -4.43 -2.24 -31.09
N ALA A 113 -3.93 -1.02 -30.94
CA ALA A 113 -3.93 -0.03 -32.00
C ALA A 113 -3.10 -0.48 -33.20
N ARG A 114 -1.97 -1.16 -32.99
CA ARG A 114 -1.13 -1.73 -34.07
C ARG A 114 -1.87 -2.76 -34.92
N SER A 115 -2.79 -3.52 -34.34
CA SER A 115 -3.56 -4.53 -35.08
C SER A 115 -4.78 -3.96 -35.81
N TYR A 116 -5.35 -2.84 -35.35
CA TYR A 116 -6.63 -2.33 -35.87
C TYR A 116 -6.57 -0.94 -36.54
N LYS A 117 -5.56 -0.11 -36.24
CA LYS A 117 -5.47 1.28 -36.74
C LYS A 117 -4.28 1.45 -37.68
N ARG A 118 -4.55 1.90 -38.91
CA ARG A 118 -3.50 2.36 -39.84
C ARG A 118 -2.68 3.53 -39.30
N SER A 119 -3.26 4.36 -38.43
CA SER A 119 -2.61 5.55 -37.85
C SER A 119 -2.00 5.31 -36.47
N HIS A 120 -1.75 4.06 -36.08
CA HIS A 120 -1.23 3.73 -34.74
C HIS A 120 0.09 4.44 -34.39
N SER A 121 0.90 4.78 -35.40
CA SER A 121 2.19 5.48 -35.24
C SER A 121 2.04 6.90 -34.68
N ILE A 122 0.92 7.58 -34.98
CA ILE A 122 0.59 8.89 -34.43
C ILE A 122 0.27 8.74 -32.94
N ASP A 123 -0.59 7.77 -32.60
CA ASP A 123 -0.98 7.49 -31.23
C ASP A 123 0.24 7.13 -30.38
N GLU A 124 1.15 6.28 -30.90
CA GLU A 124 2.41 5.92 -30.25
C GLU A 124 3.30 7.13 -29.99
N ARG A 125 3.43 8.03 -30.97
CA ARG A 125 4.18 9.27 -30.82
C ARG A 125 3.58 10.17 -29.74
N TYR A 126 2.27 10.38 -29.73
CA TYR A 126 1.60 11.21 -28.72
C TYR A 126 1.72 10.63 -27.31
N LEU A 127 1.54 9.31 -27.17
CA LEU A 127 1.69 8.62 -25.90
C LEU A 127 3.13 8.75 -25.37
N ARG A 128 4.13 8.52 -26.22
CA ARG A 128 5.55 8.60 -25.86
C ARG A 128 6.01 10.01 -25.50
N LEU A 129 5.56 11.03 -26.25
CA LEU A 129 6.06 12.40 -26.09
C LEU A 129 5.30 13.19 -25.02
N HIS A 130 4.01 12.94 -24.83
CA HIS A 130 3.16 13.82 -24.02
C HIS A 130 2.50 13.13 -22.83
N VAL A 131 2.08 11.87 -22.99
CA VAL A 131 1.28 11.18 -21.95
C VAL A 131 2.17 10.47 -20.94
N ILE A 132 3.04 9.58 -21.41
CA ILE A 132 3.90 8.75 -20.56
C ILE A 132 4.87 9.60 -19.71
N PRO A 133 5.54 10.64 -20.24
CA PRO A 133 6.45 11.45 -19.43
C PRO A 133 5.75 12.17 -18.26
N LYS A 134 4.48 12.57 -18.45
CA LYS A 134 3.73 13.38 -17.48
C LYS A 134 2.93 12.52 -16.48
N TRP A 135 2.35 11.42 -16.94
CA TRP A 135 1.44 10.62 -16.13
C TRP A 135 1.77 9.12 -16.07
N GLY A 136 2.83 8.67 -16.74
CA GLY A 136 3.15 7.25 -16.89
C GLY A 136 3.23 6.46 -15.59
N LYS A 137 3.70 7.08 -14.50
CA LYS A 137 3.84 6.45 -13.17
C LYS A 137 2.57 6.50 -12.32
N ARG A 138 1.52 7.23 -12.74
CA ARG A 138 0.28 7.37 -11.98
C ARG A 138 -0.65 6.19 -12.25
N HIS A 139 -1.33 5.72 -11.22
CA HIS A 139 -2.41 4.75 -11.37
C HIS A 139 -3.66 5.43 -11.95
N LEU A 140 -4.47 4.70 -12.73
CA LEU A 140 -5.65 5.27 -13.38
C LEU A 140 -6.67 5.88 -12.41
N ASN A 141 -6.80 5.34 -11.20
CA ASN A 141 -7.69 5.88 -10.16
C ASN A 141 -7.17 7.20 -9.53
N GLU A 142 -5.89 7.53 -9.71
CA GLU A 142 -5.32 8.82 -9.30
C GLU A 142 -5.58 9.90 -10.34
N LEU A 143 -5.89 9.50 -11.59
CA LEU A 143 -6.42 10.39 -12.62
C LEU A 143 -7.91 10.58 -12.38
N GLY A 144 -8.25 11.23 -11.27
CA GLY A 144 -9.64 11.53 -10.94
C GLY A 144 -10.35 12.22 -12.11
N SER A 145 -11.64 11.96 -12.26
CA SER A 145 -12.56 12.64 -13.19
C SER A 145 -12.79 14.10 -12.78
N GLY A 146 -11.72 14.86 -12.51
CA GLY A 146 -11.79 16.31 -12.50
C GLY A 146 -12.15 16.79 -13.91
N PRO A 147 -12.81 17.96 -14.05
CA PRO A 147 -13.17 18.48 -15.36
C PRO A 147 -11.94 18.47 -16.25
N ILE A 148 -12.04 17.84 -17.42
CA ILE A 148 -11.01 17.67 -18.46
C ILE A 148 -10.37 19.02 -18.91
N ASN A 149 -10.88 20.14 -18.40
CA ASN A 149 -10.34 21.48 -18.59
C ASN A 149 -9.15 21.76 -17.67
N ARG A 150 -7.97 21.33 -18.10
CA ARG A 150 -6.72 22.12 -18.01
C ARG A 150 -5.66 21.39 -18.82
N ILE A 151 -5.76 21.53 -20.15
CA ILE A 151 -4.57 21.48 -21.00
C ILE A 151 -3.76 22.72 -20.60
N PRO A 152 -2.57 22.59 -19.99
CA PRO A 152 -1.71 23.75 -19.82
C PRO A 152 -1.28 24.16 -21.23
N SER A 153 -1.81 25.29 -21.69
CA SER A 153 -1.32 26.00 -22.87
C SER A 153 0.12 26.43 -22.60
N SER A 154 1.07 25.60 -23.02
CA SER A 154 2.46 26.02 -23.19
C SER A 154 2.89 25.67 -24.62
N ALA A 155 2.26 26.37 -25.56
CA ALA A 155 2.84 26.67 -26.85
C ALA A 155 3.02 28.20 -26.87
N GLY A 156 4.10 28.65 -26.23
CA GLY A 156 4.67 29.95 -26.51
C GLY A 156 5.44 29.82 -27.82
N ILE A 157 5.05 30.65 -28.79
CA ILE A 157 5.79 30.98 -30.01
C ILE A 157 7.15 31.57 -29.63
#